data_AF-A0A9P3BY78-F1
#
_entry.id   AF-A0A9P3BY78-F1
#
_cell.length_a   1.000
_cell.length_b   1.000
_cell.length_c   1.000
_cell.angle_alpha   90.00
_cell.angle_beta   90.00
_cell.angle_gamma   90.00
#
_symmetry.space_group_name_H-M   'P 1'
#
loop_
_entity.id
_entity.type
_entity.pdbx_description
1 polymer ?
#
loop_
_entity_poly.entity_id
_entity_poly.type
_entity_poly.pdbx_seq_one_letter_code
_entity_poly.pdbx_strand_id
1 'polypeptide(L)' 'MQALSDLPVHPLAMETPSTSKVITDDDGKNWYNWELTETERAHIASMLETTEE' A
#
# COMPACT_ATOMS: atom_id res chain seq x y z
N MET A 1 7.01 10.27 -24.72
CA MET A 1 6.10 9.54 -23.82
C MET A 1 6.66 8.16 -23.65
N GLN A 2 7.18 7.81 -22.46
CA GLN A 2 7.53 6.42 -22.15
C GLN A 2 6.24 5.60 -22.21
N ALA A 3 6.26 4.49 -22.97
CA ALA A 3 5.12 3.60 -23.04
C ALA A 3 4.96 2.91 -21.67
N LEU A 4 3.77 2.97 -21.09
CA LEU A 4 3.42 2.30 -19.81
C LEU A 4 3.72 0.79 -19.81
N SER A 5 3.97 0.21 -20.98
CA SER A 5 4.28 -1.20 -21.22
C SER A 5 5.69 -1.64 -20.77
N ASP A 6 6.60 -0.73 -20.42
CA ASP A 6 7.95 -1.06 -19.93
C ASP A 6 8.08 -1.05 -18.40
N LEU A 7 6.99 -0.79 -17.68
CA LEU A 7 7.02 -0.82 -16.22
C LEU A 7 6.88 -2.27 -15.72
N PRO A 8 7.70 -2.70 -14.75
CA PRO A 8 7.54 -4.01 -14.14
C PRO A 8 6.14 -4.12 -13.53
N VAL A 9 5.40 -5.12 -13.98
CA VAL A 9 4.06 -5.45 -13.47
C VAL A 9 4.23 -6.44 -12.32
N HIS A 10 3.59 -6.16 -11.19
CA HIS A 10 3.56 -7.12 -10.09
C HIS A 10 2.86 -8.43 -10.56
N PRO A 11 3.47 -9.60 -10.35
CA PRO A 11 2.93 -10.88 -10.81
C PRO A 11 1.72 -11.36 -9.99
N LEU A 12 1.44 -10.69 -8.86
CA LEU A 12 0.35 -11.01 -7.97
C LEU A 12 -0.89 -10.21 -8.33
N ALA A 13 -2.05 -10.86 -8.33
CA ALA A 13 -3.32 -10.16 -8.36
C ALA A 13 -3.45 -9.32 -7.08
N MET A 14 -3.35 -8.00 -7.22
CA MET A 14 -3.60 -7.09 -6.13
C MET A 14 -5.09 -6.75 -6.08
N GLU A 15 -5.65 -6.73 -4.87
CA GLU A 15 -6.99 -6.20 -4.67
C GLU A 15 -6.99 -4.70 -5.01
N THR A 16 -8.14 -4.20 -5.48
CA THR A 16 -8.31 -2.76 -5.66
C THR A 16 -8.21 -2.10 -4.28
N PRO A 17 -7.25 -1.19 -4.05
CA PRO A 17 -7.09 -0.55 -2.75
C PRO A 17 -8.31 0.33 -2.45
N SER A 18 -8.65 0.45 -1.17
CA SER A 18 -9.67 1.38 -0.71
C SER A 18 -9.32 2.82 -1.11
N THR A 19 -10.34 3.63 -1.39
CA THR A 19 -10.13 5.05 -1.71
C THR A 19 -9.45 5.76 -0.54
N SER A 20 -8.44 6.57 -0.84
CA SER A 20 -7.77 7.39 0.17
C SER A 20 -8.76 8.36 0.83
N LYS A 21 -8.62 8.54 2.15
CA LYS A 21 -9.44 9.47 2.92
C LYS A 21 -8.55 10.51 3.58
N VAL A 22 -8.97 11.77 3.55
CA VAL A 22 -8.37 12.80 4.39
C VAL A 22 -9.07 12.75 5.74
N ILE A 23 -8.30 12.64 6.81
CA ILE A 23 -8.80 12.75 8.18
C ILE A 23 -8.24 14.03 8.81
N THR A 24 -9.01 14.68 9.67
CA THR A 24 -8.59 15.88 10.39
C THR A 24 -8.47 15.55 11.87
N ASP A 25 -7.35 15.91 12.49
CA ASP A 25 -7.15 15.70 13.94
C ASP A 25 -7.81 16.82 14.79
N ASP A 26 -7.76 16.65 16.10
CA ASP A 26 -8.34 17.60 17.06
C ASP A 26 -7.63 18.98 17.04
N ASP A 27 -6.41 19.05 16.51
CA ASP A 27 -5.66 20.30 16.29
C ASP A 27 -6.01 20.96 14.93
N GLY A 28 -6.91 20.37 14.14
CA GLY A 28 -7.32 20.86 12.83
C GLY A 28 -6.34 20.56 11.70
N LYS A 29 -5.35 19.67 11.90
CA LYS A 29 -4.40 19.26 10.86
C LYS A 29 -4.95 18.10 10.05
N ASN A 30 -4.68 18.13 8.75
CA ASN A 30 -5.12 17.11 7.81
C ASN A 30 -4.06 16.03 7.64
N TRP A 31 -4.51 14.78 7.61
CA TRP A 31 -3.71 13.58 7.40
C TRP A 31 -4.32 12.75 6.28
N TYR A 32 -3.49 11.98 5.59
CA TYR A 32 -3.94 11.00 4.61
C TYR A 32 -4.02 9.63 5.27
N ASN A 33 -5.20 9.02 5.21
CA ASN A 33 -5.41 7.64 5.61
C ASN A 33 -5.38 6.74 4.38
N TRP A 34 -4.40 5.84 4.35
CA TRP A 34 -4.33 4.71 3.43
C TRP A 34 -4.54 3.43 4.24
N GLU A 35 -5.69 2.80 4.03
CA GLU A 35 -6.02 1.54 4.67
C GLU A 35 -5.47 0.39 3.83
N LEU A 36 -4.52 -0.35 4.39
CA LEU A 36 -3.99 -1.56 3.77
C LEU A 36 -5.03 -2.69 3.81
N THR A 37 -5.09 -3.54 2.79
CA THR A 37 -5.87 -4.77 2.85
C THR A 37 -5.16 -5.84 3.68
N GLU A 38 -5.86 -6.93 4.00
CA GLU A 38 -5.23 -8.08 4.68
C GLU A 38 -4.13 -8.70 3.83
N THR A 39 -4.34 -8.80 2.51
CA THR A 39 -3.36 -9.28 1.54
C THR A 39 -2.09 -8.42 1.55
N GLU A 40 -2.24 -7.10 1.54
CA GLU A 40 -1.11 -6.16 1.58
C GLU A 40 -0.36 -6.25 2.91
N ARG A 41 -1.08 -6.34 4.03
CA ARG A 41 -0.48 -6.54 5.35
C ARG A 41 0.32 -7.85 5.43
N ALA A 42 -0.24 -8.95 4.94
CA ALA A 42 0.43 -10.25 4.93
C ALA A 42 1.67 -10.25 4.03
N HIS A 43 1.60 -9.59 2.86
CA HIS A 43 2.75 -9.46 1.96
C HIS A 43 3.87 -8.64 2.59
N ILE A 44 3.55 -7.51 3.21
CA ILE A 44 4.53 -6.68 3.93
C ILE A 44 5.15 -7.45 5.10
N ALA A 45 4.34 -8.17 5.88
CA ALA A 45 4.84 -9.02 6.97
C ALA A 45 5.83 -10.07 6.45
N SER A 46 5.53 -10.75 5.34
CA SER A 46 6.45 -11.69 4.69
C SER A 46 7.74 -11.04 4.19
N MET A 47 7.71 -9.78 3.77
CA MET A 47 8.93 -9.05 3.38
C MET A 47 9.77 -8.60 4.59
N LEU A 48 9.11 -8.29 5.70
CA LEU A 48 9.72 -7.79 6.93
C LEU A 48 10.14 -8.90 7.91
N GLU A 49 9.63 -10.12 7.75
CA GLU A 49 10.24 -11.32 8.32
C GLU A 49 11.61 -11.55 7.67
N THR A 50 12.57 -10.71 8.04
CA THR A 50 13.97 -11.02 7.91
C THR A 50 14.24 -12.17 8.86
N THR A 51 14.56 -13.33 8.31
CA THR A 51 15.11 -14.48 9.04
C THR A 51 16.17 -13.97 10.03
N GLU A 52 15.86 -13.95 11.33
CA GLU A 52 16.90 -13.96 12.35
C GLU A 52 17.57 -15.35 12.26
N GLU A 53 18.88 -15.32 12.08
CA GLU A 53 19.77 -16.48 11.93
C GLU A 53 19.85 -17.32 13.22
#